data_AF-A0A0S3RNC2-F1
#
_entry.id   AF-A0A0S3RNC2-F1
#
_cell.length_a   1.000
_cell.length_b   1.000
_cell.length_c   1.000
_cell.angle_alpha   90.00
_cell.angle_beta   90.00
_cell.angle_gamma   90.00
#
_symmetry.space_group_name_H-M   'P 1'
#
loop_
_entity.id
_entity.type
_entity.pdbx_description
1 polymer ?
#
loop_
_entity_poly.entity_id
_entity_poly.type
_entity_poly.pdbx_seq_one_letter_code
_entity_poly.pdbx_strand_id
1 'polypeptide(L)'
;MTERVCHGRGNYPTDFFYVYATMFKDLKVLLPVSDFQMGVLRKLNVAPTQLHLNDWAFMQAFSAVCTGLALYLTLGAFLYFFHVQPHPSKP
;
A
#
# COMPACT_ATOMS: atom_id res chain seq x y z
N MET A 1 -11.02 15.26 -22.64
CA MET A 1 -11.15 15.96 -21.35
C MET A 1 -10.07 15.41 -20.45
N THR A 2 -8.98 16.15 -20.25
CA THR A 2 -7.82 15.66 -19.50
C THR A 2 -8.13 15.84 -18.01
N GLU A 3 -8.61 14.79 -17.35
CA GLU A 3 -8.75 14.81 -15.89
C GLU A 3 -7.38 15.10 -15.29
N ARG A 4 -7.29 16.18 -14.52
CA ARG A 4 -6.07 16.49 -13.79
C ARG A 4 -5.95 15.46 -12.67
N VAL A 5 -4.98 14.54 -12.82
CA VAL A 5 -4.62 13.50 -11.85
C VAL A 5 -4.20 14.10 -10.49
N CYS A 6 -3.85 15.39 -10.48
CA CYS A 6 -3.52 16.15 -9.28
C CYS A 6 -4.52 17.30 -9.08
N HIS A 7 -5.34 17.22 -8.03
CA HIS A 7 -6.16 18.32 -7.55
C HIS A 7 -5.51 18.87 -6.27
N GLY A 8 -5.19 20.17 -6.27
CA GLY A 8 -4.71 20.84 -5.07
C GLY A 8 -5.83 20.99 -4.02
N ARG A 9 -5.49 21.48 -2.83
CA ARG A 9 -6.46 21.68 -1.73
C ARG A 9 -7.69 22.52 -2.11
N GLY A 10 -7.62 23.39 -3.13
CA GLY A 10 -8.75 24.24 -3.52
C GLY A 10 -9.29 25.05 -2.32
N ASN A 11 -10.61 25.12 -2.18
CA ASN A 11 -11.29 25.76 -1.05
C ASN A 11 -11.65 24.77 0.08
N TYR A 12 -11.11 23.54 0.06
CA TYR A 12 -11.44 22.56 1.08
C TYR A 12 -10.91 23.01 2.46
N PRO A 13 -11.73 22.89 3.53
CA PRO A 13 -11.38 23.39 4.85
C PRO A 13 -10.22 22.61 5.49
N THR A 14 -9.99 21.36 5.06
CA THR A 14 -8.96 20.47 5.58
C THR A 14 -8.11 19.90 4.45
N ASP A 15 -6.88 19.51 4.78
CA ASP A 15 -6.01 18.77 3.86
C ASP A 15 -6.60 17.38 3.57
N PHE A 16 -6.40 16.91 2.36
CA PHE A 16 -6.84 15.59 1.91
C PHE A 16 -5.86 15.02 0.89
N PHE A 17 -5.95 13.71 0.68
CA PHE A 17 -5.23 13.01 -0.37
C PHE A 17 -6.17 12.04 -1.06
N TYR A 18 -5.93 11.81 -2.35
CA TYR A 18 -6.65 10.79 -3.10
C TYR A 18 -6.09 9.42 -2.78
N VAL A 19 -6.97 8.43 -2.73
CA VAL A 19 -6.61 7.05 -2.45
C VAL A 19 -7.63 6.14 -3.14
N TYR A 20 -7.17 4.98 -3.61
CA TYR A 20 -8.07 4.01 -4.22
C TYR A 20 -9.10 3.53 -3.20
N ALA A 21 -10.39 3.64 -3.53
CA ALA A 21 -11.48 3.19 -2.66
C ALA A 21 -11.34 1.71 -2.27
N THR A 22 -10.80 0.89 -3.19
CA THR A 22 -10.47 -0.53 -2.99
C THR A 22 -9.56 -0.78 -1.80
N MET A 23 -8.64 0.14 -1.47
CA MET A 23 -7.79 -0.02 -0.28
C MET A 23 -8.61 -0.16 1.02
N PHE A 24 -9.70 0.59 1.14
CA PHE A 24 -10.56 0.54 2.32
C PHE A 24 -11.69 -0.49 2.17
N LYS A 25 -12.35 -0.50 1.01
CA LYS A 25 -13.53 -1.33 0.77
C LYS A 25 -13.18 -2.81 0.68
N ASP A 26 -12.13 -3.14 -0.05
CA ASP A 26 -11.81 -4.52 -0.41
C ASP A 26 -10.61 -5.03 0.40
N LEU A 27 -9.55 -4.22 0.52
CA LEU A 27 -8.33 -4.60 1.23
C LEU A 27 -8.38 -4.33 2.74
N LYS A 28 -9.42 -3.65 3.24
CA LYS A 28 -9.63 -3.35 4.67
C LYS A 28 -8.43 -2.67 5.34
N VAL A 29 -7.70 -1.82 4.60
CA VAL A 29 -6.64 -0.99 5.16
C VAL A 29 -7.27 0.02 6.12
N LEU A 30 -6.72 0.15 7.32
CA LEU A 30 -7.19 1.09 8.35
C LEU A 30 -6.27 2.31 8.45
N LEU A 31 -6.82 3.43 8.91
CA LEU A 31 -6.06 4.65 9.23
C LEU A 31 -6.03 4.90 10.75
N PRO A 32 -4.89 5.34 11.31
CA PRO A 32 -3.59 5.40 10.65
C PRO A 32 -3.10 4.01 10.24
N VAL A 33 -2.33 3.93 9.14
CA VAL A 33 -1.73 2.66 8.70
C VAL A 33 -0.82 2.11 9.80
N SER A 34 -0.71 0.78 9.90
CA SER A 34 0.04 0.16 11.00
C SER A 34 1.54 0.44 10.90
N ASP A 35 2.26 0.33 12.02
CA ASP A 35 3.72 0.53 12.06
C ASP A 35 4.45 -0.41 11.09
N PHE A 36 3.96 -1.64 10.94
CA PHE A 36 4.48 -2.59 9.97
C PHE A 36 4.29 -2.09 8.53
N GLN A 37 3.07 -1.70 8.15
CA GLN A 37 2.76 -1.19 6.81
C GLN A 37 3.58 0.08 6.51
N MET A 38 3.69 0.98 7.49
CA MET A 38 4.53 2.17 7.39
C MET A 38 6.01 1.82 7.22
N GLY A 39 6.51 0.81 7.94
CA GLY A 39 7.87 0.29 7.79
C GLY A 39 8.15 -0.24 6.38
N VAL A 40 7.20 -0.99 5.80
CA VAL A 40 7.29 -1.47 4.42
C VAL A 40 7.33 -0.30 3.43
N LEU A 41 6.40 0.64 3.52
CA LEU A 41 6.33 1.82 2.64
C LEU A 41 7.62 2.65 2.70
N ARG A 42 8.15 2.90 3.91
CA ARG A 42 9.43 3.60 4.11
C ARG A 42 10.60 2.85 3.49
N LYS A 43 10.63 1.53 3.64
CA LYS A 43 11.72 0.70 3.10
C LYS A 43 11.70 0.62 1.58
N LEU A 44 10.51 0.63 0.99
CA LEU A 44 10.30 0.72 -0.46
C LEU A 44 10.43 2.17 -0.99
N ASN A 45 10.49 3.17 -0.11
CA ASN A 45 10.52 4.60 -0.43
C ASN A 45 9.36 5.06 -1.33
N VAL A 46 8.14 4.60 -1.02
CA VAL A 46 6.92 4.94 -1.76
C VAL A 46 5.84 5.51 -0.83
N ALA A 47 5.03 6.43 -1.36
CA ALA A 47 3.81 6.88 -0.69
C ALA A 47 2.72 5.79 -0.76
N PRO A 48 1.74 5.77 0.18
CA PRO A 48 0.63 4.82 0.13
C PRO A 48 -0.09 4.74 -1.21
N THR A 49 -0.21 5.88 -1.90
CA THR A 49 -0.90 6.04 -3.19
C THR A 49 -0.09 5.56 -4.39
N GLN A 50 1.23 5.40 -4.24
CA GLN A 50 2.14 4.93 -5.29
C GLN A 50 2.28 3.41 -5.30
N LEU A 51 2.01 2.76 -4.17
CA LEU A 51 2.06 1.30 -4.08
C LEU A 51 0.84 0.70 -4.81
N HIS A 52 1.08 -0.28 -5.69
CA HIS A 52 0.02 -0.87 -6.50
C HIS A 52 -0.99 -1.63 -5.63
N LEU A 53 -2.24 -1.73 -6.08
CA LEU A 53 -3.30 -2.41 -5.32
C LEU A 53 -2.96 -3.88 -5.02
N ASN A 54 -2.28 -4.57 -5.94
CA ASN A 54 -1.82 -5.95 -5.71
C ASN A 54 -0.77 -6.03 -4.60
N ASP A 55 0.10 -5.04 -4.50
CA ASP A 55 1.14 -5.01 -3.47
C ASP A 55 0.53 -4.71 -2.09
N TRP A 56 -0.46 -3.81 -2.05
CA TRP A 56 -1.29 -3.61 -0.86
C TRP A 56 -2.02 -4.89 -0.44
N ALA A 57 -2.59 -5.62 -1.42
CA ALA A 57 -3.28 -6.89 -1.16
C ALA A 57 -2.31 -7.94 -0.60
N PHE A 58 -1.11 -8.04 -1.16
CA PHE A 58 -0.06 -8.92 -0.64
C PHE A 58 0.32 -8.56 0.80
N MET A 59 0.49 -7.27 1.11
CA MET A 59 0.80 -6.82 2.47
C MET A 59 -0.29 -7.17 3.48
N GLN A 60 -1.56 -7.10 3.08
CA GLN A 60 -2.68 -7.52 3.92
C GLN A 60 -2.71 -9.04 4.10
N ALA A 61 -2.53 -9.81 3.02
CA ALA A 61 -2.47 -11.26 3.08
C ALA A 61 -1.33 -11.75 3.98
N PHE A 62 -0.13 -11.18 3.82
CA PHE A 62 1.03 -11.47 4.67
C PHE A 62 0.72 -11.19 6.14
N SER A 63 0.13 -10.04 6.46
CA SER A 63 -0.25 -9.67 7.83
C SER A 63 -1.26 -10.65 8.43
N ALA A 64 -2.27 -11.05 7.64
CA ALA A 64 -3.29 -12.00 8.05
C ALA A 64 -2.71 -13.40 8.30
N VAL A 65 -1.83 -13.89 7.41
CA VAL A 65 -1.16 -15.19 7.56
C VAL A 65 -0.26 -15.20 8.79
N CYS A 66 0.59 -14.18 8.98
CA CYS A 66 1.44 -14.09 10.16
C CYS A 66 0.61 -14.06 11.44
N THR A 67 -0.47 -13.27 11.48
CA THR A 67 -1.36 -13.19 12.64
C THR A 67 -2.02 -14.55 12.91
N GLY A 68 -2.55 -15.21 11.88
CA GLY A 68 -3.21 -16.52 12.02
C GLY A 68 -2.25 -17.64 12.45
N LEU A 69 -0.97 -17.52 12.12
CA LEU A 69 0.09 -18.46 12.51
C LEU A 69 0.84 -18.04 13.79
N ALA A 70 0.43 -16.97 14.46
CA ALA A 70 1.12 -16.38 15.62
C ALA A 70 2.61 -16.05 15.37
N LEU A 71 2.93 -15.62 14.14
CA LEU A 71 4.26 -15.17 13.73
C LEU A 71 4.38 -13.65 13.85
N TYR A 72 5.59 -13.18 14.17
CA TYR A 72 5.89 -11.76 14.13
C TYR A 72 5.91 -11.24 12.69
N LEU A 73 5.20 -10.13 12.44
CA LEU A 73 5.30 -9.41 11.18
C LEU A 73 6.66 -8.69 11.13
N THR A 74 7.60 -9.25 10.39
CA THR A 74 8.93 -8.66 10.22
C THR A 74 9.11 -8.12 8.81
N LEU A 75 9.76 -6.95 8.71
CA LEU A 75 10.08 -6.32 7.44
C LEU A 75 10.98 -7.22 6.57
N GLY A 76 11.91 -7.94 7.19
CA GLY A 76 12.80 -8.86 6.49
C GLY A 76 12.05 -10.03 5.84
N ALA A 77 11.15 -10.69 6.59
CA ALA A 77 10.34 -11.77 6.04
C ALA A 77 9.40 -11.26 4.94
N PHE A 78 8.78 -10.09 5.14
CA PHE A 78 7.95 -9.48 4.10
C PHE A 78 8.73 -9.30 2.80
N LEU A 79 9.89 -8.63 2.84
CA LEU A 79 10.71 -8.38 1.65
C LEU A 79 11.27 -9.64 1.02
N TYR A 80 11.50 -10.69 1.81
CA TYR A 80 11.93 -11.97 1.28
C TYR A 80 10.86 -12.62 0.39
N PHE A 81 9.58 -12.54 0.79
CA PHE A 81 8.47 -13.10 0.02
C PHE A 81 7.88 -12.12 -1.01
N PHE A 82 8.10 -10.83 -0.82
CA PHE A 82 7.59 -9.78 -1.70
C PHE A 82 8.40 -9.71 -2.99
N HIS A 83 7.99 -10.50 -3.98
CA HIS A 83 8.55 -10.46 -5.33
C HIS A 83 7.70 -9.57 -6.23
N VAL A 84 8.27 -8.44 -6.65
CA VAL A 84 7.74 -7.69 -7.79
C VAL A 84 8.21 -8.45 -9.04
N GLN A 85 7.29 -9.08 -9.77
CA GLN A 85 7.65 -9.62 -11.08
C GLN A 85 8.00 -8.44 -11.99
N PRO A 86 9.23 -8.37 -12.52
CA PRO A 86 9.52 -7.38 -13.54
C PRO A 86 8.58 -7.66 -14.71
N HIS A 87 7.80 -6.66 -15.10
CA HIS A 87 7.03 -6.77 -16.33
C HIS A 87 8.05 -7.10 -17.43
N PRO A 88 7.87 -8.20 -18.20
CA PRO A 88 8.79 -8.50 -19.29
C PRO A 88 8.84 -7.25 -20.16
N SER A 89 10.01 -6.63 -20.24
CA SER A 89 10.27 -5.57 -21.20
C SER A 89 9.93 -6.16 -22.56
N LYS A 90 8.97 -5.55 -23.27
CA LYS A 90 8.74 -5.88 -24.67
C LYS A 90 10.09 -5.80 -25.40
N PRO A 91 10.45 -6.81 -26.22
CA PRO A 91 11.65 -6.72 -27.06
C PRO A 91 11.57 -5.52 -28.01
#